data_AF-A0A4R7DRF3-F1
#
_entry.id   AF-A0A4R7DRF3-F1
#
_cell.length_a   1.000
_cell.length_b   1.000
_cell.length_c   1.000
_cell.angle_alpha   90.00
_cell.angle_beta   90.00
_cell.angle_gamma   90.00
#
_symmetry.space_group_name_H-M   'P 1'
#
loop_
_entity.id
_entity.type
_entity.pdbx_description
1 polymer ?
#
loop_
_entity_poly.entity_id
_entity_poly.type
_entity_poly.pdbx_seq_one_letter_code
_entity_poly.pdbx_strand_id
1 'polypeptide(L)'
;MSKVRDHKFTVIRDKKTVITRATFWKVPHHTSPDEIHLKVGRYKKPNGIFDPESVEVFEPKSELTLDGEEFQNLVSFIQENYEPFKNGTKAFIPLNKPYDLSIAHQLKQLLDQSDKSEMLNFLVENNVVPDELEVGLSHARRLRAIDEFVVLLESDDTESRWQEWFENNNWVLGSDFVKVLDERNIDTRNISDFLMESYDGFLDIVEIKRPQGGLQFWQNRLDHGNYIPHSDLIKAITQASKYIHEVEREADSIKFFERVGGVKTIKPRCTLIYGRSADWNVGQQEAFRILNSSYHNLSIMTFDHVLARAKRILGKNC
;
A
#
# COMPACT_ATOMS: atom_id res chain seq x y z
N MET A 1 11.07 -29.29 65.29
CA MET A 1 9.68 -29.26 64.76
C MET A 1 9.77 -29.12 63.25
N SER A 2 8.85 -29.76 62.52
CA SER A 2 9.00 -30.26 61.14
C SER A 2 9.34 -29.21 60.09
N LYS A 3 10.48 -29.41 59.39
CA LYS A 3 10.67 -28.86 58.03
C LYS A 3 9.70 -29.57 57.10
N VAL A 4 8.56 -28.93 56.81
CA VAL A 4 7.52 -29.47 55.94
C VAL A 4 8.10 -29.67 54.53
N ARG A 5 8.15 -30.92 54.06
CA ARG A 5 8.94 -31.31 52.87
C ARG A 5 8.35 -30.90 51.53
N ASP A 6 7.09 -30.46 51.50
CA ASP A 6 6.32 -30.26 50.25
C ASP A 6 5.75 -28.84 50.09
N HIS A 7 6.25 -27.87 50.87
CA HIS A 7 5.83 -26.48 50.79
C HIS A 7 7.03 -25.56 50.56
N LYS A 8 6.84 -24.55 49.70
CA LYS A 8 7.83 -23.50 49.46
C LYS A 8 7.19 -22.13 49.70
N PHE A 9 7.80 -21.33 50.56
CA PHE A 9 7.25 -20.05 50.99
C PHE A 9 8.13 -18.90 50.53
N THR A 10 7.50 -17.74 50.30
CA THR A 10 8.20 -16.46 50.15
C THR A 10 7.38 -15.32 50.74
N VAL A 11 8.06 -14.30 51.27
CA VAL A 11 7.45 -13.07 51.76
C VAL A 11 7.43 -12.06 50.61
N ILE A 12 6.23 -11.70 50.14
CA ILE A 12 6.04 -10.68 49.09
C ILE A 12 6.19 -9.28 49.69
N ARG A 13 5.65 -9.07 50.90
CA ARG A 13 5.69 -7.77 51.58
C ARG A 13 5.62 -7.92 53.08
N ASP A 14 6.51 -7.22 53.78
CA ASP A 14 6.49 -7.14 55.24
C ASP A 14 6.14 -5.72 55.75
N LYS A 15 5.18 -5.62 56.68
CA LYS A 15 4.77 -4.38 57.36
C LYS A 15 4.72 -4.57 58.88
N LYS A 16 4.60 -3.47 59.62
CA LYS A 16 4.57 -3.45 61.09
C LYS A 16 3.52 -4.39 61.70
N THR A 17 2.32 -4.44 61.12
CA THR A 17 1.17 -5.19 61.67
C THR A 17 0.68 -6.32 60.77
N VAL A 18 1.21 -6.45 59.56
CA VAL A 18 0.68 -7.33 58.52
C VAL A 18 1.81 -7.86 57.63
N ILE A 19 1.74 -9.13 57.25
CA ILE A 19 2.64 -9.75 56.26
C ILE A 19 1.86 -10.25 55.05
N THR A 20 2.42 -10.16 53.85
CA THR A 20 1.89 -10.76 52.62
C THR A 20 2.84 -11.87 52.17
N ARG A 21 2.32 -13.09 52.00
CA ARG A 21 3.11 -14.27 51.63
C ARG A 21 2.52 -14.98 50.42
N ALA A 22 3.39 -15.62 49.64
CA ALA A 22 3.03 -16.65 48.68
C ALA A 22 3.53 -18.00 49.17
N THR A 23 2.71 -19.03 48.99
CA THR A 23 3.03 -20.41 49.33
C THR A 23 2.71 -21.30 48.15
N PHE A 24 3.70 -22.07 47.72
CA PHE A 24 3.47 -23.26 46.91
C PHE A 24 3.34 -24.47 47.82
N TRP A 25 2.43 -25.36 47.47
CA TRP A 25 2.40 -26.71 48.03
C TRP A 25 2.03 -27.71 46.97
N LYS A 26 2.56 -28.90 47.15
CA LYS A 26 2.34 -30.03 46.26
C LYS A 26 1.16 -30.86 46.77
N VAL A 27 0.20 -31.15 45.90
CA VAL A 27 -0.95 -32.02 46.18
C VAL A 27 -0.72 -33.34 45.44
N PRO A 28 -0.42 -34.43 46.17
CA PRO A 28 -0.17 -35.71 45.52
C PRO A 28 -1.45 -36.36 45.04
N HIS A 29 -1.42 -36.96 43.85
CA HIS A 29 -2.54 -37.71 43.29
C HIS A 29 -2.15 -39.16 43.00
N HIS A 30 -3.08 -40.08 43.25
CA HIS A 30 -2.83 -41.52 43.02
C HIS A 30 -2.97 -41.91 41.54
N THR A 31 -3.72 -41.14 40.76
CA THR A 31 -4.14 -41.47 39.38
C THR A 31 -3.71 -40.43 38.34
N SER A 32 -3.11 -39.32 38.78
CA SER A 32 -2.64 -38.22 37.94
C SER A 32 -1.31 -37.68 38.46
N PRO A 33 -0.55 -36.91 37.66
CA PRO A 33 0.62 -36.21 38.15
C PRO A 33 0.27 -35.31 39.34
N ASP A 34 1.21 -35.14 40.26
CA ASP A 34 1.05 -34.27 41.40
C ASP A 34 0.79 -32.82 40.95
N GLU A 35 -0.18 -32.16 41.58
CA GLU A 35 -0.51 -30.78 41.30
C GLU A 35 0.27 -29.83 42.19
N ILE A 36 0.53 -28.61 41.69
CA ILE A 36 1.12 -27.54 42.47
C ILE A 36 0.09 -26.43 42.57
N HIS A 37 -0.26 -26.07 43.80
CA HIS A 37 -1.22 -25.00 44.06
C HIS A 37 -0.47 -23.76 44.58
N LEU A 38 -1.06 -22.57 44.38
CA LEU A 38 -0.52 -21.30 44.85
C LEU A 38 -1.49 -20.61 45.79
N LYS A 39 -1.00 -20.19 46.96
CA LYS A 39 -1.77 -19.42 47.93
C LYS A 39 -1.08 -18.09 48.12
N VAL A 40 -1.81 -17.02 47.84
CA VAL A 40 -1.38 -15.66 48.12
C VAL A 40 -2.29 -15.10 49.20
N GLY A 41 -1.70 -14.71 50.32
CA GLY A 41 -2.48 -14.25 51.46
C GLY A 41 -1.81 -13.13 52.22
N ARG A 42 -2.64 -12.37 52.93
CA ARG A 42 -2.26 -11.28 53.80
C ARG A 42 -2.73 -11.56 55.21
N TYR A 43 -1.81 -11.46 56.16
CA TYR A 43 -1.93 -12.06 57.49
C TYR A 43 -1.54 -11.05 58.57
N LYS A 44 -2.27 -11.00 59.69
CA LYS A 44 -1.87 -10.14 60.83
C LYS A 44 -0.64 -10.71 61.54
N LYS A 45 0.27 -9.85 61.98
CA LYS A 45 1.41 -10.27 62.80
C LYS A 45 0.96 -10.50 64.26
N PRO A 46 1.32 -11.62 64.89
CA PRO A 46 1.15 -11.83 66.32
C PRO A 46 2.05 -10.88 67.13
N ASN A 47 1.66 -10.59 68.37
CA ASN A 47 2.46 -9.81 69.31
C ASN A 47 3.62 -10.69 69.84
N GLY A 48 4.81 -10.60 69.24
CA GLY A 48 6.00 -11.36 69.68
C GLY A 48 7.04 -11.62 68.57
N ILE A 49 7.97 -12.55 68.82
CA ILE A 49 8.96 -13.01 67.83
C ILE A 49 8.21 -13.74 66.71
N PHE A 50 8.36 -13.23 65.49
CA PHE A 50 7.65 -13.70 64.31
C PHE A 50 8.53 -14.65 63.50
N ASP A 51 8.08 -15.90 63.33
CA ASP A 51 8.68 -16.86 62.40
C ASP A 51 7.91 -16.86 61.07
N PRO A 52 8.50 -16.35 59.97
CA PRO A 52 7.86 -16.30 58.65
C PRO A 52 7.57 -17.68 58.05
N GLU A 53 8.25 -18.74 58.50
CA GLU A 53 8.10 -20.10 57.97
C GLU A 53 7.02 -20.92 58.70
N SER A 54 6.44 -20.39 59.77
CA SER A 54 5.35 -21.06 60.49
C SER A 54 4.05 -21.06 59.66
N VAL A 55 3.54 -22.26 59.39
CA VAL A 55 2.56 -22.50 58.32
C VAL A 55 1.13 -22.09 58.71
N GLU A 56 0.77 -22.12 60.01
CA GLU A 56 -0.64 -22.33 60.38
C GLU A 56 -1.25 -21.35 61.41
N VAL A 57 -0.57 -20.28 61.86
CA VAL A 57 -1.10 -19.46 62.99
C VAL A 57 -1.35 -18.00 62.63
N PHE A 58 -1.87 -17.73 61.44
CA PHE A 58 -2.21 -16.36 61.08
C PHE A 58 -3.66 -16.22 60.65
N GLU A 59 -4.42 -15.38 61.35
CA GLU A 59 -5.71 -14.89 60.90
C GLU A 59 -5.53 -14.13 59.57
N PRO A 60 -6.03 -14.65 58.43
CA PRO A 60 -5.91 -13.97 57.16
C PRO A 60 -6.85 -12.76 57.16
N LYS A 61 -6.32 -11.60 56.79
CA LYS A 61 -7.13 -10.44 56.40
C LYS A 61 -7.76 -10.65 55.02
N SER A 62 -7.06 -11.36 54.15
CA SER A 62 -7.49 -11.74 52.80
C SER A 62 -6.60 -12.87 52.30
N GLU A 63 -7.18 -13.90 51.70
CA GLU A 63 -6.45 -15.01 51.11
C GLU A 63 -7.14 -15.48 49.82
N LEU A 64 -6.32 -15.91 48.85
CA LEU A 64 -6.76 -16.56 47.63
C LEU A 64 -5.89 -17.80 47.43
N THR A 65 -6.55 -18.92 47.16
CA THR A 65 -5.93 -20.19 46.80
C THR A 65 -6.27 -20.45 45.34
N LEU A 66 -5.25 -20.63 44.52
CA LEU A 66 -5.36 -21.07 43.14
C LEU A 66 -5.05 -22.56 43.10
N ASP A 67 -5.96 -23.33 42.54
CA ASP A 67 -5.71 -24.75 42.26
C ASP A 67 -4.70 -24.94 41.11
N GLY A 68 -4.46 -26.20 40.72
CA GLY A 68 -3.49 -26.53 39.68
C GLY A 68 -3.81 -25.90 38.32
N GLU A 69 -5.09 -25.83 37.93
CA GLU A 69 -5.52 -25.27 36.66
C GLU A 69 -5.45 -23.74 36.68
N GLU A 70 -6.01 -23.12 37.72
CA GLU A 70 -5.99 -21.67 37.90
C GLU A 70 -4.56 -21.13 37.99
N PHE A 71 -3.67 -21.86 38.67
CA PHE A 71 -2.26 -21.49 38.78
C PHE A 71 -1.55 -21.55 37.41
N GLN A 72 -1.77 -22.60 36.62
CA GLN A 72 -1.17 -22.70 35.28
C GLN A 72 -1.68 -21.63 34.32
N ASN A 73 -2.98 -21.31 34.39
CA ASN A 73 -3.57 -20.23 33.60
C ASN A 73 -2.98 -18.87 33.99
N LEU A 74 -2.76 -18.61 35.29
CA LEU A 74 -2.10 -17.38 35.75
C LEU A 74 -0.63 -17.30 35.27
N VAL A 75 0.11 -18.40 35.34
CA VAL A 75 1.50 -18.45 34.85
C VAL A 75 1.55 -18.11 33.36
N SER A 76 0.67 -18.72 32.56
CA SER A 76 0.57 -18.46 31.12
C SER A 76 0.27 -16.98 30.84
N PHE A 77 -0.72 -16.41 31.53
CA PHE A 77 -1.08 -14.99 31.40
C PHE A 77 0.11 -14.05 31.71
N ILE A 78 0.82 -14.29 32.81
CA ILE A 78 1.96 -13.45 33.22
C ILE A 78 3.09 -13.57 32.20
N GLN A 79 3.44 -14.79 31.77
CA GLN A 79 4.50 -15.02 30.80
C GLN A 79 4.22 -14.32 29.46
N GLU A 80 2.96 -14.29 29.04
CA GLU A 80 2.54 -13.64 27.80
C GLU A 80 2.51 -12.10 27.90
N ASN A 81 2.20 -11.52 29.07
CA ASN A 81 1.79 -10.11 29.16
C ASN A 81 2.67 -9.21 30.05
N TYR A 82 3.55 -9.75 30.92
CA TYR A 82 4.23 -8.97 31.95
C TYR A 82 5.20 -7.89 31.41
N GLU A 83 6.16 -8.25 30.57
CA GLU A 83 7.14 -7.30 30.03
C GLU A 83 6.50 -6.22 29.11
N PRO A 84 5.55 -6.55 28.22
CA PRO A 84 4.81 -5.55 27.44
C PRO A 84 4.10 -4.50 28.32
N PHE A 85 3.41 -4.94 29.38
CA PHE A 85 2.67 -4.05 30.26
C PHE A 85 3.60 -3.14 31.10
N LYS A 86 4.74 -3.67 31.53
CA LYS A 86 5.77 -2.92 32.25
C LYS A 86 6.33 -1.75 31.45
N ASN A 87 6.36 -1.87 30.12
CA ASN A 87 6.82 -0.81 29.21
C ASN A 87 5.71 0.19 28.83
N GLY A 88 4.53 0.13 29.47
CA GLY A 88 3.41 1.04 29.21
C GLY A 88 2.71 0.81 27.86
N THR A 89 3.01 -0.31 27.19
CA THR A 89 2.52 -0.61 25.86
C THR A 89 1.06 -1.09 25.91
N LYS A 90 0.17 -0.47 25.13
CA LYS A 90 -1.27 -0.82 25.08
C LYS A 90 -1.64 -1.85 23.99
N ALA A 91 -0.75 -2.07 23.01
CA ALA A 91 -0.92 -3.04 21.93
C ALA A 91 0.45 -3.54 21.45
N PHE A 92 0.57 -4.81 21.08
CA PHE A 92 1.83 -5.40 20.59
C PHE A 92 1.62 -6.15 19.27
N ILE A 93 2.68 -6.23 18.47
CA ILE A 93 2.73 -7.04 17.25
C ILE A 93 3.57 -8.30 17.54
N PRO A 94 2.97 -9.50 17.57
CA PRO A 94 3.69 -10.73 17.89
C PRO A 94 4.61 -11.15 16.73
N LEU A 95 5.93 -11.13 16.97
CA LEU A 95 6.94 -11.50 15.96
C LEU A 95 7.04 -13.01 15.68
N ASN A 96 6.46 -13.86 16.54
CA ASN A 96 6.47 -15.31 16.37
C ASN A 96 5.41 -15.81 15.36
N LYS A 97 4.47 -14.95 14.96
CA LYS A 97 3.44 -15.25 13.96
C LYS A 97 3.21 -14.04 13.01
N PRO A 98 4.25 -13.56 12.33
CA PRO A 98 4.25 -12.23 11.68
C PRO A 98 3.28 -12.09 10.50
N TYR A 99 2.72 -13.19 9.98
CA TYR A 99 1.83 -13.20 8.81
C TYR A 99 0.37 -13.50 9.16
N ASP A 100 -0.01 -13.40 10.44
CA ASP A 100 -1.41 -13.52 10.85
C ASP A 100 -2.24 -12.33 10.33
N LEU A 101 -3.47 -12.58 9.89
CA LEU A 101 -4.37 -11.53 9.38
C LEU A 101 -4.63 -10.42 10.40
N SER A 102 -4.65 -10.75 11.69
CA SER A 102 -4.81 -9.76 12.77
C SER A 102 -3.66 -8.73 12.80
N ILE A 103 -2.43 -9.14 12.47
CA ILE A 103 -1.27 -8.24 12.38
C ILE A 103 -1.44 -7.29 11.19
N ALA A 104 -1.91 -7.77 10.04
CA ALA A 104 -2.18 -6.91 8.90
C ALA A 104 -3.21 -5.81 9.24
N HIS A 105 -4.26 -6.15 10.01
CA HIS A 105 -5.24 -5.17 10.49
C HIS A 105 -4.62 -4.16 11.47
N GLN A 106 -3.77 -4.61 12.40
CA GLN A 106 -3.08 -3.72 13.34
C GLN A 106 -2.12 -2.76 12.62
N LEU A 107 -1.32 -3.28 11.67
CA LEU A 107 -0.43 -2.47 10.84
C LEU A 107 -1.22 -1.46 10.03
N LYS A 108 -2.34 -1.86 9.41
CA LYS A 108 -3.21 -0.94 8.68
C LYS A 108 -3.74 0.19 9.59
N GLN A 109 -4.23 -0.13 10.78
CA GLN A 109 -4.70 0.88 11.73
C GLN A 109 -3.60 1.83 12.20
N LEU A 110 -2.38 1.33 12.37
CA LEU A 110 -1.21 2.13 12.72
C LEU A 110 -0.82 3.07 11.58
N LEU A 111 -0.83 2.58 10.34
CA LEU A 111 -0.42 3.33 9.16
C LEU A 111 -1.51 4.31 8.65
N ASP A 112 -2.79 4.05 8.95
CA ASP A 112 -3.92 4.91 8.60
C ASP A 112 -4.20 6.03 9.65
N GLN A 113 -3.28 6.26 10.60
CA GLN A 113 -3.39 7.36 11.58
C GLN A 113 -3.45 8.73 10.89
N SER A 114 -4.00 9.73 11.59
CA SER A 114 -4.46 11.02 11.03
C SER A 114 -3.39 11.85 10.32
N ASP A 115 -2.10 11.61 10.55
CA ASP A 115 -1.01 12.28 9.83
C ASP A 115 -0.18 11.27 8.99
N LYS A 116 -0.62 11.07 7.74
CA LYS A 116 0.06 10.20 6.78
C LYS A 116 1.45 10.70 6.40
N SER A 117 1.66 12.02 6.39
CA SER A 117 2.93 12.62 6.00
C SER A 117 3.97 12.47 7.10
N GLU A 118 3.59 12.73 8.35
CA GLU A 118 4.45 12.49 9.51
C GLU A 118 4.81 11.00 9.63
N MET A 119 3.83 10.12 9.47
CA MET A 119 4.06 8.67 9.48
C MET A 119 5.03 8.24 8.36
N LEU A 120 4.86 8.75 7.13
CA LEU A 120 5.75 8.43 6.02
C LEU A 120 7.19 8.88 6.31
N ASN A 121 7.37 10.12 6.77
CA ASN A 121 8.69 10.65 7.13
C ASN A 121 9.33 9.80 8.23
N PHE A 122 8.57 9.44 9.27
CA PHE A 122 9.05 8.58 10.33
C PHE A 122 9.53 7.21 9.81
N LEU A 123 8.77 6.57 8.91
CA LEU A 123 9.16 5.28 8.33
C LEU A 123 10.43 5.37 7.50
N VAL A 124 10.59 6.44 6.73
CA VAL A 124 11.75 6.68 5.86
C VAL A 124 12.99 7.01 6.69
N GLU A 125 12.91 7.99 7.59
CA GLU A 125 14.05 8.44 8.42
C GLU A 125 14.62 7.32 9.31
N ASN A 126 13.77 6.38 9.72
CA ASN A 126 14.16 5.26 10.57
C ASN A 126 14.42 3.97 9.79
N ASN A 127 14.44 4.00 8.45
CA ASN A 127 14.66 2.83 7.58
C ASN A 127 13.77 1.63 7.95
N VAL A 128 12.50 1.89 8.30
CA VAL A 128 11.55 0.85 8.71
C VAL A 128 11.16 -0.03 7.53
N VAL A 129 11.12 0.55 6.33
CA VAL A 129 10.85 -0.15 5.07
C VAL A 129 12.19 -0.34 4.35
N PRO A 130 12.72 -1.57 4.24
CA PRO A 130 13.93 -1.82 3.46
C PRO A 130 13.71 -1.49 1.97
N ASP A 131 14.75 -1.01 1.29
CA ASP A 131 14.70 -0.64 -0.14
C ASP A 131 14.14 -1.77 -1.02
N GLU A 132 14.52 -3.02 -0.75
CA GLU A 132 14.02 -4.20 -1.46
C GLU A 132 12.50 -4.38 -1.32
N LEU A 133 11.96 -4.07 -0.14
CA LEU A 133 10.53 -4.14 0.12
C LEU A 133 9.80 -2.98 -0.59
N GLU A 134 10.37 -1.77 -0.60
CA GLU A 134 9.81 -0.65 -1.35
C GLU A 134 9.71 -0.97 -2.84
N VAL A 135 10.81 -1.45 -3.44
CA VAL A 135 10.86 -1.87 -4.83
C VAL A 135 9.86 -3.00 -5.09
N GLY A 136 9.81 -4.00 -4.22
CA GLY A 136 8.87 -5.13 -4.31
C GLY A 136 7.41 -4.69 -4.24
N LEU A 137 7.06 -3.77 -3.35
CA LEU A 137 5.71 -3.21 -3.23
C LEU A 137 5.32 -2.38 -4.46
N SER A 138 6.23 -1.54 -4.95
CA SER A 138 6.02 -0.75 -6.18
C SER A 138 5.81 -1.66 -7.38
N HIS A 139 6.66 -2.67 -7.54
CA HIS A 139 6.53 -3.68 -8.60
C HIS A 139 5.19 -4.44 -8.51
N ALA A 140 4.81 -4.91 -7.31
CA ALA A 140 3.53 -5.59 -7.10
C ALA A 140 2.30 -4.70 -7.37
N ARG A 141 2.37 -3.40 -7.06
CA ARG A 141 1.32 -2.43 -7.43
C ARG A 141 1.21 -2.28 -8.95
N ARG A 142 2.34 -2.11 -9.64
CA ARG A 142 2.37 -1.99 -11.12
C ARG A 142 1.87 -3.25 -11.81
N LEU A 143 2.16 -4.44 -11.27
CA LEU A 143 1.60 -5.69 -11.80
C LEU A 143 0.07 -5.71 -11.72
N ARG A 144 -0.51 -5.33 -10.57
CA ARG A 144 -1.96 -5.23 -10.40
C ARG A 144 -2.59 -4.22 -11.35
N ALA A 145 -1.91 -3.09 -11.57
CA ALA A 145 -2.36 -2.09 -12.54
C ALA A 145 -2.37 -2.65 -13.98
N ILE A 146 -1.40 -3.47 -14.38
CA ILE A 146 -1.43 -4.15 -15.68
C ILE A 146 -2.60 -5.13 -15.77
N ASP A 147 -2.86 -5.90 -14.70
CA ASP A 147 -3.99 -6.83 -14.69
C ASP A 147 -5.33 -6.08 -14.81
N GLU A 148 -5.47 -4.94 -14.13
CA GLU A 148 -6.60 -4.02 -14.27
C GLU A 148 -6.70 -3.46 -15.70
N PHE A 149 -5.59 -3.04 -16.31
CA PHE A 149 -5.56 -2.58 -17.71
C PHE A 149 -6.16 -3.64 -18.64
N VAL A 150 -5.73 -4.90 -18.49
CA VAL A 150 -6.23 -6.01 -19.32
C VAL A 150 -7.73 -6.22 -19.13
N VAL A 151 -8.24 -6.08 -17.90
CA VAL A 151 -9.69 -6.15 -17.65
C VAL A 151 -10.42 -4.98 -18.33
N LEU A 152 -9.91 -3.76 -18.19
CA LEU A 152 -10.48 -2.55 -18.82
C LEU A 152 -10.50 -2.65 -20.36
N LEU A 153 -9.53 -3.34 -20.94
CA LEU A 153 -9.46 -3.60 -22.38
C LEU A 153 -10.57 -4.53 -22.88
N GLU A 154 -11.14 -5.37 -22.03
CA GLU A 154 -12.20 -6.32 -22.41
C GLU A 154 -13.61 -5.80 -22.05
N SER A 155 -13.70 -4.71 -21.28
CA SER A 155 -14.95 -4.02 -20.94
C SER A 155 -15.23 -2.82 -21.85
N ASP A 156 -16.50 -2.41 -21.96
CA ASP A 156 -16.90 -1.15 -22.62
C ASP A 156 -16.94 0.01 -21.62
N ASP A 157 -15.82 0.23 -20.93
CA ASP A 157 -15.67 1.30 -19.96
C ASP A 157 -15.58 2.69 -20.62
N THR A 158 -16.02 3.71 -19.91
CA THR A 158 -16.07 5.09 -20.42
C THR A 158 -14.68 5.70 -20.56
N GLU A 159 -14.56 6.76 -21.37
CA GLU A 159 -13.30 7.51 -21.54
C GLU A 159 -12.81 8.08 -20.19
N SER A 160 -13.75 8.53 -19.35
CA SER A 160 -13.45 9.01 -17.99
C SER A 160 -12.82 7.94 -17.10
N ARG A 161 -13.22 6.67 -17.23
CA ARG A 161 -12.60 5.57 -16.48
C ARG A 161 -11.16 5.34 -16.94
N TRP A 162 -10.90 5.45 -18.24
CA TRP A 162 -9.54 5.39 -18.78
C TRP A 162 -8.68 6.57 -18.30
N GLN A 163 -9.23 7.78 -18.31
CA GLN A 163 -8.53 8.97 -17.80
C GLN A 163 -8.09 8.77 -16.34
N GLU A 164 -9.02 8.36 -15.45
CA GLU A 164 -8.72 8.07 -14.04
C GLU A 164 -7.63 7.00 -13.90
N TRP A 165 -7.67 5.96 -14.73
CA TRP A 165 -6.68 4.90 -14.70
C TRP A 165 -5.28 5.42 -15.10
N PHE A 166 -5.19 6.24 -16.16
CA PHE A 166 -3.92 6.82 -16.63
C PHE A 166 -3.35 7.84 -15.63
N GLU A 167 -4.17 8.62 -14.94
CA GLU A 167 -3.72 9.54 -13.89
C GLU A 167 -2.97 8.79 -12.78
N ASN A 168 -3.56 7.67 -12.33
CA ASN A 168 -2.99 6.84 -11.27
C ASN A 168 -1.82 5.98 -11.74
N ASN A 169 -1.66 5.77 -13.06
CA ASN A 169 -0.70 4.83 -13.63
C ASN A 169 0.16 5.45 -14.75
N ASN A 170 0.43 6.76 -14.71
CA ASN A 170 1.15 7.49 -15.76
C ASN A 170 2.53 6.91 -16.13
N TRP A 171 3.14 6.12 -15.24
CA TRP A 171 4.38 5.37 -15.50
C TRP A 171 4.30 4.46 -16.76
N VAL A 172 3.10 4.03 -17.17
CA VAL A 172 2.92 3.24 -18.40
C VAL A 172 3.24 4.01 -19.66
N LEU A 173 3.22 5.33 -19.60
CA LEU A 173 3.60 6.20 -20.70
C LEU A 173 5.14 6.25 -20.85
N GLY A 174 5.90 5.76 -19.87
CA GLY A 174 7.36 5.62 -19.96
C GLY A 174 8.11 6.82 -19.40
N SER A 175 9.42 6.83 -19.61
CA SER A 175 10.34 7.84 -19.06
C SER A 175 10.21 9.22 -19.72
N ASP A 176 9.45 9.32 -20.82
CA ASP A 176 9.25 10.59 -21.51
C ASP A 176 8.40 11.57 -20.67
N PHE A 177 7.79 11.09 -19.59
CA PHE A 177 6.82 11.80 -18.77
C PHE A 177 7.28 11.87 -17.31
N VAL A 178 7.32 13.08 -16.75
CA VAL A 178 7.71 13.34 -15.36
C VAL A 178 6.50 13.43 -14.46
N LYS A 179 5.52 14.23 -14.87
CA LYS A 179 4.37 14.59 -14.03
C LYS A 179 3.16 14.96 -14.87
N VAL A 180 1.99 14.46 -14.47
CA VAL A 180 0.69 14.97 -14.93
C VAL A 180 0.38 16.27 -14.17
N LEU A 181 -0.03 17.30 -14.90
CA LEU A 181 -0.40 18.59 -14.32
C LEU A 181 -1.87 18.58 -13.90
N ASP A 182 -2.20 19.30 -12.83
CA ASP A 182 -3.59 19.44 -12.37
C ASP A 182 -4.46 20.24 -13.36
N GLU A 183 -3.82 21.04 -14.21
CA GLU A 183 -4.47 21.82 -15.27
C GLU A 183 -4.71 20.97 -16.52
N ARG A 184 -5.88 21.13 -17.13
CA ARG A 184 -6.29 20.47 -18.38
C ARG A 184 -6.77 21.45 -19.45
N ASN A 185 -7.20 22.63 -19.03
CA ASN A 185 -7.70 23.65 -19.93
C ASN A 185 -6.51 24.37 -20.56
N ILE A 186 -6.36 24.24 -21.87
CA ILE A 186 -5.40 25.05 -22.62
C ILE A 186 -5.95 26.47 -22.70
N ASP A 187 -7.20 26.58 -23.15
CA ASP A 187 -7.97 27.82 -23.16
C ASP A 187 -9.44 27.56 -22.74
N THR A 188 -10.32 28.54 -22.94
CA THR A 188 -11.76 28.44 -22.59
C THR A 188 -12.56 27.40 -23.39
N ARG A 189 -12.02 26.86 -24.49
CA ARG A 189 -12.71 25.97 -25.43
C ARG A 189 -12.00 24.63 -25.64
N ASN A 190 -10.70 24.58 -25.36
CA ASN A 190 -9.84 23.45 -25.62
C ASN A 190 -9.39 22.84 -24.29
N ILE A 191 -10.00 21.70 -23.96
CA ILE A 191 -9.72 20.93 -22.75
C ILE A 191 -9.12 19.60 -23.21
N SER A 192 -7.84 19.43 -22.95
CA SER A 192 -7.15 18.16 -23.21
C SER A 192 -7.47 17.14 -22.12
N ASP A 193 -7.25 15.86 -22.40
CA ASP A 193 -7.32 14.85 -21.34
C ASP A 193 -6.25 15.09 -20.27
N PHE A 194 -5.01 15.34 -20.71
CA PHE A 194 -3.88 15.65 -19.84
C PHE A 194 -2.93 16.68 -20.44
N LEU A 195 -2.50 17.62 -19.60
CA LEU A 195 -1.25 18.34 -19.77
C LEU A 195 -0.19 17.70 -18.85
N MET A 196 1.03 17.62 -19.31
CA MET A 196 2.13 17.03 -18.55
C MET A 196 3.45 17.74 -18.77
N GLU A 197 4.31 17.60 -17.79
CA GLU A 197 5.72 17.92 -17.91
C GLU A 197 6.47 16.70 -18.47
N SER A 198 7.07 16.88 -19.63
CA SER A 198 7.97 15.92 -20.26
C SER A 198 9.31 15.84 -19.52
N TYR A 199 10.09 14.79 -19.80
CA TYR A 199 11.42 14.60 -19.21
C TYR A 199 12.42 15.75 -19.48
N ASP A 200 12.23 16.50 -20.57
CA ASP A 200 13.04 17.68 -20.92
C ASP A 200 12.50 19.00 -20.31
N GLY A 201 11.45 18.92 -19.47
CA GLY A 201 10.92 20.05 -18.70
C GLY A 201 9.96 20.95 -19.48
N PHE A 202 9.40 20.44 -20.58
CA PHE A 202 8.44 21.16 -21.42
C PHE A 202 7.03 20.61 -21.25
N LEU A 203 6.04 21.41 -21.65
CA LEU A 203 4.64 21.02 -21.60
C LEU A 203 4.32 20.18 -22.83
N ASP A 204 3.89 18.94 -22.58
CA ASP A 204 3.35 18.02 -23.56
C ASP A 204 1.89 17.69 -23.25
N ILE A 205 1.23 17.07 -24.21
CA ILE A 205 -0.21 16.79 -24.20
C ILE A 205 -0.42 15.28 -24.37
N VAL A 206 -1.35 14.69 -23.63
CA VAL A 206 -1.89 13.37 -23.96
C VAL A 206 -3.37 13.52 -24.25
N GLU A 207 -3.76 12.92 -25.37
CA GLU A 207 -5.15 12.79 -25.78
C GLU A 207 -5.49 11.30 -25.90
N ILE A 208 -6.64 10.92 -25.38
CA ILE A 208 -7.12 9.54 -25.31
C ILE A 208 -8.42 9.44 -26.11
N LYS A 209 -8.51 8.40 -26.94
CA LYS A 209 -9.76 8.01 -27.61
C LYS A 209 -9.94 6.51 -27.42
N ARG A 210 -10.86 6.18 -26.51
CA ARG A 210 -11.03 4.83 -25.95
C ARG A 210 -11.22 3.75 -27.03
N PRO A 211 -10.81 2.50 -26.78
CA PRO A 211 -10.84 1.46 -27.80
C PRO A 211 -12.25 0.95 -28.14
N GLN A 212 -13.18 1.00 -27.18
CA GLN A 212 -14.56 0.56 -27.33
C GLN A 212 -15.47 1.74 -27.73
N GLY A 213 -16.45 1.48 -28.59
CA GLY A 213 -17.33 2.51 -29.17
C GLY A 213 -17.28 2.62 -30.70
N GLY A 214 -16.66 1.65 -31.38
CA GLY A 214 -16.68 1.56 -32.85
C GLY A 214 -15.66 2.43 -33.58
N LEU A 215 -14.69 3.02 -32.86
CA LEU A 215 -13.58 3.75 -33.47
C LEU A 215 -12.71 2.81 -34.31
N GLN A 216 -12.55 3.14 -35.58
CA GLN A 216 -11.72 2.38 -36.50
C GLN A 216 -10.37 3.06 -36.70
N PHE A 217 -9.30 2.26 -36.70
CA PHE A 217 -7.96 2.78 -37.01
C PHE A 217 -7.71 2.83 -38.52
N TRP A 218 -7.98 1.71 -39.20
CA TRP A 218 -7.79 1.54 -40.64
C TRP A 218 -9.14 1.47 -41.34
N GLN A 219 -9.18 1.90 -42.60
CA GLN A 219 -10.32 1.63 -43.47
C GLN A 219 -10.43 0.13 -43.76
N ASN A 220 -11.66 -0.34 -44.01
CA ASN A 220 -11.95 -1.74 -44.31
C ASN A 220 -11.37 -2.22 -45.66
N ARG A 221 -10.99 -1.29 -46.54
CA ARG A 221 -10.44 -1.59 -47.88
C ARG A 221 -9.11 -0.89 -48.04
N LEU A 222 -8.19 -1.58 -48.71
CA LEU A 222 -6.93 -0.99 -49.16
C LEU A 222 -7.20 -0.06 -50.34
N ASP A 223 -6.35 0.96 -50.47
CA ASP A 223 -6.30 1.81 -51.65
C ASP A 223 -4.93 1.69 -52.33
N HIS A 224 -4.93 1.19 -53.57
CA HIS A 224 -3.71 0.87 -54.32
C HIS A 224 -2.70 0.00 -53.52
N GLY A 225 -3.20 -0.92 -52.69
CA GLY A 225 -2.39 -1.80 -51.84
C GLY A 225 -1.96 -1.20 -50.50
N ASN A 226 -2.34 0.05 -50.21
CA ASN A 226 -1.96 0.74 -48.97
C ASN A 226 -3.07 0.69 -47.92
N TYR A 227 -2.66 0.55 -46.66
CA TYR A 227 -3.56 0.76 -45.52
C TYR A 227 -3.79 2.26 -45.33
N ILE A 228 -5.06 2.66 -45.39
CA ILE A 228 -5.46 4.05 -45.26
C ILE A 228 -6.07 4.28 -43.87
N PRO A 229 -5.64 5.31 -43.12
CA PRO A 229 -6.30 5.71 -41.88
C PRO A 229 -7.80 5.91 -42.06
N HIS A 230 -8.60 5.43 -41.11
CA HIS A 230 -10.02 5.72 -41.08
C HIS A 230 -10.28 7.18 -40.71
N SER A 231 -11.45 7.70 -41.12
CA SER A 231 -11.83 9.09 -40.83
C SER A 231 -11.87 9.41 -39.33
N ASP A 232 -12.13 8.42 -38.48
CA ASP A 232 -12.15 8.61 -37.02
C ASP A 232 -10.76 8.86 -36.44
N LEU A 233 -9.73 8.16 -36.93
CA LEU A 233 -8.35 8.46 -36.56
C LEU A 233 -7.94 9.84 -37.06
N ILE A 234 -8.35 10.22 -38.28
CA ILE A 234 -8.08 11.56 -38.82
C ILE A 234 -8.71 12.67 -37.95
N LYS A 235 -9.94 12.47 -37.44
CA LYS A 235 -10.58 13.42 -36.51
C LYS A 235 -9.76 13.56 -35.22
N ALA A 236 -9.30 12.45 -34.64
CA ALA A 236 -8.49 12.48 -33.42
C ALA A 236 -7.12 13.16 -33.64
N ILE A 237 -6.45 12.89 -34.76
CA ILE A 237 -5.21 13.56 -35.17
C ILE A 237 -5.43 15.07 -35.35
N THR A 238 -6.57 15.46 -35.93
CA THR A 238 -6.94 16.87 -36.12
C THR A 238 -7.14 17.56 -34.77
N GLN A 239 -7.81 16.91 -33.82
CA GLN A 239 -8.00 17.41 -32.47
C GLN A 239 -6.66 17.56 -31.72
N ALA A 240 -5.81 16.52 -31.73
CA ALA A 240 -4.47 16.58 -31.12
C ALA A 240 -3.62 17.71 -31.71
N SER A 241 -3.65 17.88 -33.03
CA SER A 241 -2.96 18.97 -33.73
C SER A 241 -3.49 20.35 -33.32
N LYS A 242 -4.80 20.47 -33.08
CA LYS A 242 -5.41 21.70 -32.60
C LYS A 242 -4.91 22.05 -31.18
N TYR A 243 -4.83 21.07 -30.30
CA TYR A 243 -4.33 21.28 -28.93
C TYR A 243 -2.87 21.71 -28.90
N ILE A 244 -2.00 21.09 -29.70
CA ILE A 244 -0.61 21.55 -29.89
C ILE A 244 -0.59 23.02 -30.27
N HIS A 245 -1.38 23.41 -31.29
CA HIS A 245 -1.42 24.78 -31.77
C HIS A 245 -1.90 25.78 -30.72
N GLU A 246 -2.92 25.43 -29.92
CA GLU A 246 -3.41 26.34 -28.87
C GLU A 246 -2.41 26.47 -27.72
N VAL A 247 -1.69 25.39 -27.34
CA VAL A 247 -0.59 25.52 -26.37
C VAL A 247 0.54 26.39 -26.92
N GLU A 248 0.89 26.25 -28.21
CA GLU A 248 1.88 27.14 -28.84
C GLU A 248 1.45 28.61 -28.81
N ARG A 249 0.14 28.91 -28.91
CA ARG A 249 -0.37 30.28 -28.81
C ARG A 249 -0.29 30.85 -27.40
N GLU A 250 -0.29 30.00 -26.39
CA GLU A 250 -0.11 30.38 -24.98
C GLU A 250 1.38 30.43 -24.57
N ALA A 251 2.33 30.30 -25.52
CA ALA A 251 3.77 30.24 -25.22
C ALA A 251 4.30 31.45 -24.43
N ASP A 252 3.79 32.65 -24.74
CA ASP A 252 4.19 33.91 -24.10
C ASP A 252 3.21 34.36 -22.99
N SER A 253 2.26 33.52 -22.62
CA SER A 253 1.20 33.83 -21.64
C SER A 253 1.68 33.58 -20.22
N ILE A 254 2.01 34.64 -19.48
CA ILE A 254 2.41 34.54 -18.06
C ILE A 254 1.31 33.86 -17.23
N LYS A 255 0.04 34.17 -17.51
CA LYS A 255 -1.10 33.57 -16.81
C LYS A 255 -1.19 32.06 -17.05
N PHE A 256 -0.97 31.62 -18.30
CA PHE A 256 -0.97 30.19 -18.59
C PHE A 256 0.23 29.51 -17.95
N PHE A 257 1.42 30.11 -18.03
CA PHE A 257 2.63 29.63 -17.38
C PHE A 257 2.45 29.40 -15.88
N GLU A 258 1.82 30.34 -15.17
CA GLU A 258 1.48 30.18 -13.74
C GLU A 258 0.47 29.05 -13.50
N ARG A 259 -0.58 28.94 -14.32
CA ARG A 259 -1.60 27.88 -14.22
C ARG A 259 -1.02 26.48 -14.40
N VAL A 260 -0.05 26.33 -15.29
CA VAL A 260 0.63 25.05 -15.54
C VAL A 260 1.83 24.82 -14.60
N GLY A 261 1.94 25.60 -13.52
CA GLY A 261 2.95 25.38 -12.47
C GLY A 261 4.37 25.76 -12.88
N GLY A 262 4.53 26.67 -13.84
CA GLY A 262 5.84 27.14 -14.31
C GLY A 262 6.51 26.23 -15.34
N VAL A 263 5.76 25.32 -15.97
CA VAL A 263 6.25 24.46 -17.05
C VAL A 263 6.31 25.24 -18.36
N LYS A 264 7.42 25.11 -19.10
CA LYS A 264 7.63 25.85 -20.36
C LYS A 264 6.84 25.22 -21.51
N THR A 265 6.21 26.04 -22.33
CA THR A 265 5.25 25.62 -23.37
C THR A 265 5.80 25.68 -24.79
N ILE A 266 7.12 25.68 -24.93
CA ILE A 266 7.80 25.77 -26.23
C ILE A 266 7.74 24.42 -26.93
N LYS A 267 7.22 24.40 -28.16
CA LYS A 267 7.16 23.21 -29.03
C LYS A 267 6.52 22.00 -28.35
N PRO A 268 5.27 22.14 -27.88
CA PRO A 268 4.55 21.06 -27.24
C PRO A 268 4.37 19.89 -28.20
N ARG A 269 4.49 18.67 -27.68
CA ARG A 269 4.19 17.44 -28.39
C ARG A 269 2.88 16.87 -27.88
N CYS A 270 2.23 16.06 -28.71
CA CYS A 270 1.05 15.30 -28.28
C CYS A 270 1.30 13.81 -28.45
N THR A 271 0.95 13.03 -27.42
CA THR A 271 0.79 11.58 -27.52
C THR A 271 -0.69 11.25 -27.59
N LEU A 272 -1.14 10.77 -28.75
CA LEU A 272 -2.51 10.33 -28.99
C LEU A 272 -2.62 8.82 -28.74
N ILE A 273 -3.35 8.44 -27.69
CA ILE A 273 -3.65 7.04 -27.35
C ILE A 273 -5.01 6.68 -27.96
N TYR A 274 -5.00 5.87 -29.02
CA TYR A 274 -6.16 5.64 -29.87
C TYR A 274 -6.34 4.16 -30.21
N GLY A 275 -7.52 3.61 -29.89
CA GLY A 275 -7.97 2.32 -30.42
C GLY A 275 -7.15 1.10 -30.00
N ARG A 276 -7.50 -0.06 -30.59
CA ARG A 276 -6.78 -1.33 -30.44
C ARG A 276 -5.95 -1.66 -31.68
N SER A 277 -4.88 -2.43 -31.48
CA SER A 277 -4.08 -3.08 -32.52
C SER A 277 -3.92 -4.59 -32.32
N ALA A 278 -4.64 -5.18 -31.37
CA ALA A 278 -4.56 -6.61 -31.07
C ALA A 278 -4.88 -7.53 -32.27
N ASP A 279 -5.69 -7.06 -33.21
CA ASP A 279 -6.13 -7.77 -34.42
C ASP A 279 -5.33 -7.39 -35.68
N TRP A 280 -4.29 -6.55 -35.54
CA TRP A 280 -3.52 -6.09 -36.70
C TRP A 280 -2.62 -7.16 -37.27
N ASN A 281 -2.65 -7.30 -38.58
CA ASN A 281 -1.67 -8.08 -39.33
C ASN A 281 -0.34 -7.33 -39.48
N VAL A 282 0.70 -8.04 -39.96
CA VAL A 282 2.05 -7.50 -40.15
C VAL A 282 2.06 -6.25 -41.04
N GLY A 283 1.27 -6.24 -42.13
CA GLY A 283 1.19 -5.09 -43.03
C GLY A 283 0.56 -3.85 -42.37
N GLN A 284 -0.43 -4.03 -41.49
CA GLN A 284 -0.99 -2.92 -40.70
C GLN A 284 0.03 -2.38 -39.68
N GLN A 285 0.84 -3.25 -39.08
CA GLN A 285 1.91 -2.84 -38.16
C GLN A 285 3.00 -2.05 -38.88
N GLU A 286 3.40 -2.48 -40.08
CA GLU A 286 4.35 -1.76 -40.94
C GLU A 286 3.79 -0.40 -41.40
N ALA A 287 2.55 -0.37 -41.88
CA ALA A 287 1.88 0.86 -42.29
C ALA A 287 1.73 1.85 -41.12
N PHE A 288 1.42 1.35 -39.93
CA PHE A 288 1.40 2.16 -38.71
C PHE A 288 2.77 2.76 -38.41
N ARG A 289 3.85 1.98 -38.51
CA ARG A 289 5.22 2.48 -38.28
C ARG A 289 5.56 3.62 -39.24
N ILE A 290 5.22 3.48 -40.52
CA ILE A 290 5.43 4.51 -41.55
C ILE A 290 4.60 5.76 -41.21
N LEU A 291 3.29 5.60 -40.98
CA LEU A 291 2.39 6.69 -40.62
C LEU A 291 2.91 7.46 -39.40
N ASN A 292 3.23 6.74 -38.31
CA ASN A 292 3.65 7.37 -37.07
C ASN A 292 5.01 8.10 -37.22
N SER A 293 5.90 7.60 -38.08
CA SER A 293 7.19 8.26 -38.36
C SER A 293 7.07 9.56 -39.16
N SER A 294 5.91 9.81 -39.79
CA SER A 294 5.67 11.03 -40.57
C SER A 294 5.36 12.26 -39.70
N TYR A 295 5.06 12.06 -38.42
CA TYR A 295 4.76 13.13 -37.48
C TYR A 295 6.01 13.57 -36.70
N HIS A 296 6.15 14.88 -36.46
CA HIS A 296 7.29 15.45 -35.73
C HIS A 296 6.95 15.84 -34.29
N ASN A 297 5.72 16.30 -34.05
CA ASN A 297 5.21 16.77 -32.75
C ASN A 297 3.97 15.99 -32.30
N LEU A 298 3.60 14.93 -33.02
CA LEU A 298 2.53 14.01 -32.66
C LEU A 298 3.10 12.59 -32.65
N SER A 299 2.73 11.81 -31.65
CA SER A 299 3.00 10.38 -31.59
C SER A 299 1.68 9.66 -31.34
N ILE A 300 1.37 8.67 -32.17
CA ILE A 300 0.18 7.84 -32.01
C ILE A 300 0.61 6.55 -31.31
N MET A 301 -0.21 6.09 -30.36
CA MET A 301 -0.10 4.80 -29.70
C MET A 301 -1.47 4.16 -29.63
N THR A 302 -1.54 2.83 -29.67
CA THR A 302 -2.79 2.12 -29.33
C THR A 302 -2.73 1.70 -27.86
N PHE A 303 -3.87 1.32 -27.30
CA PHE A 303 -3.90 0.78 -25.94
C PHE A 303 -3.06 -0.50 -25.81
N ASP A 304 -2.97 -1.31 -26.88
CA ASP A 304 -2.09 -2.49 -26.90
C ASP A 304 -0.60 -2.09 -26.94
N HIS A 305 -0.23 -1.00 -27.61
CA HIS A 305 1.14 -0.45 -27.55
C HIS A 305 1.50 0.04 -26.14
N VAL A 306 0.57 0.69 -25.43
CA VAL A 306 0.75 1.10 -24.04
C VAL A 306 0.90 -0.12 -23.13
N LEU A 307 0.04 -1.13 -23.28
CA LEU A 307 0.13 -2.37 -22.51
C LEU A 307 1.47 -3.09 -22.75
N ALA A 308 1.91 -3.19 -24.00
CA ALA A 308 3.20 -3.79 -24.34
C ALA A 308 4.37 -3.01 -23.73
N ARG A 309 4.32 -1.66 -23.75
CA ARG A 309 5.30 -0.80 -23.07
C ARG A 309 5.32 -1.08 -21.56
N ALA A 310 4.15 -1.09 -20.91
CA ALA A 310 4.02 -1.35 -19.48
C ALA A 310 4.60 -2.71 -19.07
N LYS A 311 4.31 -3.77 -19.85
CA LYS A 311 4.87 -5.11 -19.62
C LYS A 311 6.39 -5.13 -19.72
N ARG A 312 6.97 -4.45 -20.73
CA ARG A 312 8.43 -4.34 -20.89
C ARG A 312 9.09 -3.59 -19.74
N ILE A 313 8.48 -2.52 -19.25
CA ILE A 313 8.98 -1.78 -18.06
C ILE A 313 9.10 -2.71 -16.84
N LEU A 314 8.20 -3.69 -16.70
CA LEU A 314 8.24 -4.68 -15.62
C LEU A 314 9.06 -5.93 -15.96
N GLY A 315 9.79 -5.96 -17.06
CA GLY A 315 10.57 -7.13 -17.48
C GLY A 315 9.72 -8.35 -17.86
N LYS A 316 8.41 -8.18 -18.09
CA LYS A 316 7.58 -9.23 -18.70
C LYS A 316 7.86 -9.22 -20.21
N ASN A 317 8.53 -10.27 -20.69
CA ASN A 317 8.64 -10.51 -22.13
C ASN A 317 7.22 -10.56 -22.73
N CYS A 318 6.99 -9.76 -23.78
CA CYS A 318 5.72 -9.71 -24.50
C CYS A 318 5.61 -10.84 -25.52
#